data_AF-A0A5C7X817-F1
#
_entry.id   AF-A0A5C7X817-F1
#
_cell.length_a   1.000
_cell.length_b   1.000
_cell.length_c   1.000
_cell.angle_alpha   90.00
_cell.angle_beta   90.00
_cell.angle_gamma   90.00
#
_symmetry.space_group_name_H-M   'P 1'
#
loop_
_entity.id
_entity.type
_entity.pdbx_description
1 polymer ?
#
loop_
_entity_poly.entity_id
_entity_poly.type
_entity_poly.pdbx_seq_one_letter_code
_entity_poly.pdbx_strand_id
1 'polypeptide(L)'
;MDTVLGLSMTPTTVGLVLVEGDGRDGTTRDHDAFEIRRGGFSPVTTSEYVAEALSRTRAIAGGQQLQSIGVTWSDDAAIEASLLLDSLADYGFRNVVPIRLPEATEAFARGIGEVIGSDVTSVCVVEPEGAVALVVDSRQNTVRSAVNYDLETDHDLTRWLSEVVNRDGWHPDGLVLLGSGEDLDEIARHLELMLGIPVFAPAEAELALARGAALASVNSIGLLDDPVFAAFPYRPKRRRMPKAQALGLSMLIGGAATFVVSASVAVGLALLPDSGPPADQRPMVKTAE
;
A
#
# COMPACT_ATOMS: atom_id res chain seq x y z
N MET A 1 6.58 8.25 23.08
CA MET A 1 5.67 7.44 22.25
C MET A 1 6.51 6.94 21.11
N ASP A 2 6.53 5.63 20.92
CA ASP A 2 7.26 5.02 19.82
C ASP A 2 6.44 5.23 18.55
N THR A 3 7.11 5.72 17.51
CA THR A 3 6.50 6.00 16.21
C THR A 3 7.25 5.23 15.15
N VAL A 4 6.52 4.75 14.17
CA VAL A 4 7.05 3.91 13.11
C VAL A 4 6.75 4.58 11.80
N LEU A 5 7.76 4.69 10.95
CA LEU A 5 7.60 5.28 9.63
C LEU A 5 7.54 4.15 8.60
N GLY A 6 6.60 4.25 7.69
CA GLY A 6 6.53 3.40 6.52
C GLY A 6 6.83 4.21 5.27
N LEU A 7 7.59 3.63 4.36
CA LEU A 7 7.83 4.15 3.03
C LEU A 7 7.42 3.11 1.99
N SER A 8 6.72 3.55 0.96
CA SER A 8 6.48 2.78 -0.26
C SER A 8 7.08 3.51 -1.43
N MET A 9 7.65 2.77 -2.36
CA MET A 9 8.44 3.35 -3.43
C MET A 9 8.18 2.72 -4.78
N THR A 10 7.85 3.56 -5.75
CA THR A 10 7.77 3.20 -7.17
C THR A 10 8.78 4.06 -7.94
N PRO A 11 9.00 3.79 -9.24
CA PRO A 11 9.90 4.61 -10.05
C PRO A 11 9.49 6.09 -10.14
N THR A 12 8.23 6.41 -9.83
CA THR A 12 7.65 7.74 -10.00
C THR A 12 7.09 8.34 -8.72
N THR A 13 6.94 7.58 -7.64
CA THR A 13 6.25 8.05 -6.44
C THR A 13 6.89 7.48 -5.18
N VAL A 14 6.95 8.29 -4.13
CA VAL A 14 7.24 7.84 -2.76
C VAL A 14 6.06 8.18 -1.87
N GLY A 15 5.49 7.17 -1.23
CA GLY A 15 4.50 7.33 -0.17
C GLY A 15 5.16 7.20 1.20
N LEU A 16 4.77 8.04 2.16
CA LEU A 16 5.25 8.02 3.53
C LEU A 16 4.08 8.05 4.50
N VAL A 17 4.11 7.18 5.51
CA VAL A 17 3.07 7.14 6.55
C VAL A 17 3.73 7.00 7.92
N LEU A 18 3.48 7.97 8.79
CA LEU A 18 3.87 7.91 10.19
C LEU A 18 2.74 7.28 11.00
N VAL A 19 3.04 6.17 11.63
CA VAL A 19 2.12 5.40 12.46
C VAL A 19 2.53 5.55 13.93
N GLU A 20 1.55 5.83 14.79
CA GLU A 20 1.76 5.88 16.23
C GLU A 20 1.58 4.49 16.86
N GLY A 21 2.43 4.16 17.82
CA GLY A 21 2.35 2.90 18.57
C GLY A 21 3.28 1.80 18.05
N ASP A 22 3.17 0.62 18.65
CA ASP A 22 4.01 -0.56 18.38
C ASP A 22 3.58 -1.32 17.12
N GLY A 23 2.99 -0.64 16.14
CA GLY A 23 2.60 -1.21 14.85
C GLY A 23 1.51 -2.29 14.87
N ARG A 24 0.86 -2.57 16.01
CA ARG A 24 -0.19 -3.61 16.11
C ARG A 24 -1.59 -3.10 15.79
N ASP A 25 -1.85 -1.82 15.99
CA ASP A 25 -3.15 -1.16 15.76
C ASP A 25 -2.98 0.18 15.00
N GLY A 26 -1.72 0.52 14.71
CA GLY A 26 -1.25 1.90 14.79
C GLY A 26 -2.07 2.91 14.00
N THR A 27 -2.49 3.95 14.72
CA THR A 27 -3.22 5.08 14.15
C THR A 27 -2.27 5.86 13.25
N THR A 28 -2.67 6.08 12.00
CA THR A 28 -1.95 6.99 11.10
C THR A 28 -1.98 8.39 11.71
N ARG A 29 -0.80 8.90 12.03
CA ARG A 29 -0.61 10.22 12.65
C ARG A 29 -0.35 11.30 11.62
N ASP A 30 0.44 10.96 10.60
CA ASP A 30 0.80 11.85 9.51
C ASP A 30 1.09 11.02 8.25
N HIS A 31 0.94 11.62 7.08
CA HIS A 31 1.24 10.99 5.79
C HIS A 31 1.62 12.07 4.76
N ASP A 32 2.50 11.71 3.82
CA ASP A 32 2.87 12.54 2.68
C ASP A 32 3.14 11.63 1.49
N ALA A 33 2.80 12.10 0.29
CA ALA A 33 3.15 11.43 -0.95
C ALA A 33 3.69 12.47 -1.91
N PHE A 34 4.73 12.11 -2.65
CA PHE A 34 5.27 13.01 -3.65
C PHE A 34 5.70 12.27 -4.91
N GLU A 35 5.39 12.88 -6.05
CA GLU A 35 5.83 12.43 -7.35
C GLU A 35 7.26 12.85 -7.62
N ILE A 36 8.00 11.97 -8.28
CA ILE A 36 9.37 12.20 -8.68
C ILE A 36 9.41 12.15 -10.19
N ARG A 37 9.69 13.32 -10.78
CA ARG A 37 9.76 13.48 -12.23
C ARG A 37 10.88 12.58 -12.77
N ARG A 38 10.56 11.76 -13.78
CA ARG A 38 11.56 11.01 -14.56
C ARG A 38 12.58 11.98 -15.18
N GLY A 39 13.71 12.17 -14.51
CA GLY A 39 14.97 12.45 -15.18
C GLY A 39 15.60 11.09 -15.44
N GLY A 40 15.62 10.64 -16.71
CA GLY A 40 16.05 9.29 -17.07
C GLY A 40 17.33 8.82 -16.35
N PHE A 41 17.40 7.52 -16.05
CA PHE A 41 18.43 6.87 -15.23
C PHE A 41 19.82 7.54 -15.34
N SER A 42 20.12 8.38 -14.36
CA SER A 42 21.43 8.98 -14.16
C SER A 42 21.75 8.91 -12.66
N PRO A 43 22.98 8.56 -12.26
CA PRO A 43 23.38 8.60 -10.85
C PRO A 43 23.07 9.94 -10.15
N VAL A 44 23.02 11.03 -10.91
CA VAL A 44 22.66 12.37 -10.41
C VAL A 44 21.18 12.45 -10.02
N THR A 45 20.27 11.96 -10.87
CA THR A 45 18.82 12.01 -10.60
C THR A 45 18.43 11.09 -9.44
N THR A 46 19.12 9.96 -9.29
CA THR A 46 18.93 9.08 -8.13
C THR A 46 19.41 9.72 -6.82
N SER A 47 20.45 10.56 -6.87
CA SER A 47 20.92 11.27 -5.65
C SER A 47 19.93 12.36 -5.21
N GLU A 48 19.34 13.08 -6.16
CA GLU A 48 18.28 14.07 -5.89
C GLU A 48 17.02 13.39 -5.31
N TYR A 49 16.63 12.26 -5.91
CA TYR A 49 15.54 11.41 -5.42
C TYR A 49 15.72 11.05 -3.94
N VAL A 50 16.89 10.50 -3.59
CA VAL A 50 17.17 10.07 -2.22
C VAL A 50 17.22 11.25 -1.27
N ALA A 51 17.82 12.38 -1.68
CA ALA A 51 17.86 13.59 -0.89
C ALA A 51 16.46 14.15 -0.58
N GLU A 52 15.56 14.14 -1.56
CA GLU A 52 14.17 14.56 -1.38
C GLU A 52 13.42 13.59 -0.44
N ALA A 53 13.50 12.29 -0.67
CA ALA A 53 12.88 11.28 0.19
C ALA A 53 13.36 11.39 1.65
N LEU A 54 14.64 11.62 1.88
CA LEU A 54 15.20 11.87 3.22
C LEU A 54 14.68 13.15 3.86
N SER A 55 14.59 14.23 3.08
CA SER A 55 14.06 15.51 3.55
C SER A 55 12.62 15.37 4.00
N ARG A 56 11.78 14.70 3.18
CA ARG A 56 10.37 14.41 3.45
C ARG A 56 10.21 13.51 4.68
N THR A 57 11.02 12.45 4.76
CA THR A 57 11.08 11.55 5.92
C THR A 57 11.34 12.32 7.22
N ARG A 58 12.30 13.25 7.23
CA ARG A 58 12.58 14.08 8.41
C ARG A 58 11.45 15.04 8.76
N ALA A 59 10.84 15.64 7.74
CA ALA A 59 9.73 16.57 7.93
C ALA A 59 8.54 15.87 8.59
N ILE A 60 8.12 14.73 8.04
CA ILE A 60 7.04 13.89 8.59
C ILE A 60 7.38 13.39 9.99
N ALA A 61 8.61 12.89 10.20
CA ALA A 61 9.01 12.41 11.51
C ALA A 61 9.00 13.53 12.57
N GLY A 62 9.04 14.81 12.18
CA GLY A 62 8.84 15.94 13.09
C GLY A 62 9.83 16.02 14.26
N GLY A 63 11.01 15.41 14.12
CA GLY A 63 11.99 15.27 15.22
C GLY A 63 11.62 14.22 16.28
N GLN A 64 10.58 13.41 16.05
CA GLN A 64 10.24 12.28 16.90
C GLN A 64 11.28 11.16 16.76
N GLN A 65 11.45 10.40 17.83
CA GLN A 65 12.31 9.22 17.81
C GLN A 65 11.57 8.08 17.12
N LEU A 66 11.93 7.82 15.86
CA LEU A 66 11.43 6.67 15.11
C LEU A 66 11.98 5.37 15.73
N GLN A 67 11.10 4.43 16.02
CA GLN A 67 11.45 3.10 16.53
C GLN A 67 11.97 2.20 15.40
N SER A 68 11.31 2.26 14.24
CA SER A 68 11.70 1.61 12.99
C SER A 68 11.24 2.41 11.78
N ILE A 69 11.86 2.11 10.64
CA ILE A 69 11.45 2.58 9.33
C ILE A 69 11.26 1.37 8.42
N GLY A 70 10.02 1.03 8.08
CA GLY A 70 9.71 0.00 7.09
C GLY A 70 9.76 0.57 5.69
N VAL A 71 10.47 -0.07 4.76
CA VAL A 71 10.58 0.38 3.37
C VAL A 71 10.16 -0.76 2.44
N THR A 72 9.11 -0.55 1.65
CA THR A 72 8.70 -1.43 0.55
C THR A 72 8.88 -0.73 -0.79
N TRP A 73 9.12 -1.48 -1.86
CA TRP A 73 9.29 -0.92 -3.20
C TRP A 73 8.81 -1.89 -4.28
N SER A 74 8.46 -1.37 -5.46
CA SER A 74 8.24 -2.18 -6.66
C SER A 74 9.56 -2.61 -7.29
N ASP A 75 9.59 -3.69 -8.09
CA ASP A 75 10.84 -4.26 -8.58
C ASP A 75 11.65 -3.26 -9.45
N ASP A 76 10.97 -2.36 -10.14
CA ASP A 76 11.57 -1.30 -10.96
C ASP A 76 12.23 -0.17 -10.15
N ALA A 77 11.94 -0.05 -8.84
CA ALA A 77 12.52 0.95 -7.94
C ALA A 77 13.66 0.40 -7.06
N ALA A 78 14.13 -0.82 -7.35
CA ALA A 78 15.06 -1.55 -6.50
C ALA A 78 16.44 -0.87 -6.29
N ILE A 79 16.95 -0.17 -7.31
CA ILE A 79 18.26 0.50 -7.24
C ILE A 79 18.15 1.74 -6.36
N GLU A 80 17.14 2.56 -6.61
CA GLU A 80 16.78 3.74 -5.85
C GLU A 80 16.52 3.35 -4.38
N ALA A 81 15.80 2.25 -4.14
CA ALA A 81 15.44 1.80 -2.80
C ALA A 81 16.68 1.42 -2.01
N SER A 82 17.62 0.71 -2.64
CA SER A 82 18.89 0.34 -2.02
C SER A 82 19.67 1.57 -1.58
N LEU A 83 19.74 2.62 -2.42
CA LEU A 83 20.43 3.86 -2.10
C LEU A 83 19.72 4.66 -1.00
N LEU A 84 18.38 4.65 -0.98
CA LEU A 84 17.59 5.27 0.08
C LEU A 84 17.83 4.57 1.41
N LEU A 85 17.83 3.24 1.44
CA LEU A 85 18.10 2.44 2.64
C LEU A 85 19.48 2.76 3.22
N ASP A 86 20.52 2.75 2.37
CA ASP A 86 21.90 3.10 2.77
C ASP A 86 21.95 4.54 3.33
N SER A 87 21.30 5.47 2.66
CA SER A 87 21.32 6.88 3.08
C SER A 87 20.54 7.12 4.37
N LEU A 88 19.41 6.44 4.58
CA LEU A 88 18.67 6.50 5.85
C LEU A 88 19.55 6.04 7.02
N ALA A 89 20.30 4.95 6.83
CA ALA A 89 21.24 4.45 7.82
C ALA A 89 22.38 5.44 8.09
N ASP A 90 23.01 5.99 7.04
CA ASP A 90 24.09 6.99 7.15
C ASP A 90 23.64 8.27 7.86
N TYR A 91 22.37 8.66 7.72
CA TYR A 91 21.78 9.82 8.37
C TYR A 91 21.29 9.57 9.80
N GLY A 92 21.57 8.39 10.36
CA GLY A 92 21.36 8.08 11.77
C GLY A 92 19.97 7.59 12.12
N PHE A 93 19.12 7.28 11.13
CA PHE A 93 17.90 6.53 11.38
C PHE A 93 18.28 5.10 11.77
N ARG A 94 17.89 4.72 12.99
CA ARG A 94 18.14 3.38 13.52
C ARG A 94 16.97 2.48 13.10
N ASN A 95 17.27 1.21 12.81
CA ASN A 95 16.26 0.19 12.47
C ASN A 95 15.49 0.48 11.18
N VAL A 96 16.21 0.72 10.08
CA VAL A 96 15.64 0.74 8.74
C VAL A 96 15.49 -0.71 8.26
N VAL A 97 14.26 -1.12 7.96
CA VAL A 97 13.91 -2.51 7.65
C VAL A 97 13.33 -2.57 6.24
N PRO A 98 13.97 -3.32 5.32
CA PRO A 98 13.35 -3.61 4.03
C PRO A 98 12.19 -4.60 4.23
N ILE A 99 11.00 -4.22 3.77
CA ILE A 99 9.77 -5.00 3.84
C ILE A 99 9.43 -5.51 2.44
N ARG A 100 9.09 -6.79 2.35
CA ARG A 100 8.67 -7.39 1.08
C ARG A 100 7.28 -6.88 0.70
N LEU A 101 7.04 -6.60 -0.57
CA LEU A 101 5.72 -6.14 -1.04
C LEU A 101 4.54 -7.02 -0.55
N PRO A 102 4.61 -8.37 -0.60
CA PRO A 102 3.53 -9.20 -0.04
C PRO A 102 3.34 -9.03 1.47
N GLU A 103 4.40 -8.77 2.23
CA GLU A 103 4.37 -8.57 3.69
C GLU A 103 3.76 -7.20 4.04
N ALA A 104 4.15 -6.14 3.34
CA ALA A 104 3.53 -4.83 3.46
C ALA A 104 2.03 -4.90 3.08
N THR A 105 1.71 -5.61 2.00
CA THR A 105 0.32 -5.78 1.54
C THR A 105 -0.50 -6.60 2.54
N GLU A 106 0.06 -7.66 3.12
CA GLU A 106 -0.60 -8.43 4.18
C GLU A 106 -0.89 -7.56 5.40
N ALA A 107 0.11 -6.80 5.87
CA ALA A 107 -0.05 -5.93 7.03
C ALA A 107 -1.11 -4.85 6.78
N PHE A 108 -1.15 -4.29 5.57
CA PHE A 108 -2.22 -3.38 5.15
C PHE A 108 -3.59 -4.07 5.12
N ALA A 109 -3.70 -5.26 4.50
CA ALA A 109 -4.93 -6.03 4.38
C ALA A 109 -5.53 -6.38 5.74
N ARG A 110 -4.69 -6.79 6.69
CA ARG A 110 -5.11 -7.04 8.08
C ARG A 110 -5.66 -5.76 8.73
N GLY A 111 -4.92 -4.66 8.61
CA GLY A 111 -5.30 -3.39 9.22
C GLY A 111 -6.60 -2.82 8.65
N ILE A 112 -6.82 -2.88 7.33
CA ILE A 112 -8.07 -2.36 6.74
C ILE A 112 -9.26 -3.26 7.08
N GLY A 113 -9.09 -4.58 7.11
CA GLY A 113 -10.13 -5.53 7.51
C GLY A 113 -10.64 -5.27 8.93
N GLU A 114 -9.73 -4.98 9.87
CA GLU A 114 -10.06 -4.59 11.24
C GLU A 114 -10.85 -3.27 11.30
N VAL A 115 -10.45 -2.25 10.52
CA VAL A 115 -11.12 -0.94 10.49
C VAL A 115 -12.54 -1.04 9.94
N ILE A 116 -12.75 -1.81 8.87
CA ILE A 116 -14.07 -1.93 8.22
C ILE A 116 -14.94 -3.05 8.80
N GLY A 117 -14.41 -3.83 9.75
CA GLY A 117 -15.10 -4.98 10.33
C GLY A 117 -15.34 -6.12 9.34
N SER A 118 -14.45 -6.31 8.36
CA SER A 118 -14.52 -7.42 7.41
C SER A 118 -13.73 -8.62 7.95
N ASP A 119 -14.37 -9.79 7.89
CA ASP A 119 -13.75 -11.04 8.31
C ASP A 119 -12.81 -11.61 7.25
N VAL A 120 -13.10 -11.35 5.97
CA VAL A 120 -12.31 -11.81 4.83
C VAL A 120 -12.03 -10.63 3.91
N THR A 121 -10.82 -10.09 4.04
CA THR A 121 -10.35 -8.95 3.25
C THR A 121 -9.47 -9.44 2.11
N SER A 122 -9.68 -8.92 0.90
CA SER A 122 -8.79 -9.17 -0.22
C SER A 122 -8.13 -7.89 -0.72
N VAL A 123 -6.82 -7.99 -1.01
CA VAL A 123 -6.02 -6.90 -1.57
C VAL A 123 -5.20 -7.44 -2.74
N CYS A 124 -5.19 -6.75 -3.86
CA CYS A 124 -4.35 -7.06 -5.01
C CYS A 124 -3.46 -5.87 -5.33
N VAL A 125 -2.16 -6.07 -5.35
CA VAL A 125 -1.20 -5.10 -5.89
C VAL A 125 -0.95 -5.44 -7.35
N VAL A 126 -1.18 -4.48 -8.24
CA VAL A 126 -0.97 -4.59 -9.69
C VAL A 126 0.22 -3.71 -10.07
N GLU A 127 1.28 -4.34 -10.56
CA GLU A 127 2.51 -3.70 -11.04
C GLU A 127 2.72 -4.04 -12.53
N PRO A 128 3.56 -3.29 -13.27
CA PRO A 128 3.81 -3.56 -14.68
C PRO A 128 4.28 -4.98 -14.99
N GLU A 129 5.05 -5.60 -14.10
CA GLU A 129 5.59 -6.95 -14.25
C GLU A 129 4.67 -8.07 -13.75
N GLY A 130 3.55 -7.75 -13.10
CA GLY A 130 2.63 -8.76 -12.58
C GLY A 130 1.75 -8.26 -11.43
N ALA A 131 0.98 -9.18 -10.86
CA ALA A 131 0.08 -8.88 -9.76
C ALA A 131 0.25 -9.85 -8.59
N VAL A 132 0.05 -9.34 -7.38
CA VAL A 132 0.08 -10.07 -6.13
C VAL A 132 -1.26 -9.89 -5.44
N ALA A 133 -2.05 -10.96 -5.36
CA ALA A 133 -3.31 -10.98 -4.63
C ALA A 133 -3.12 -11.67 -3.27
N LEU A 134 -3.70 -11.08 -2.23
CA LEU A 134 -3.77 -11.66 -0.89
C LEU A 134 -5.22 -11.69 -0.44
N VAL A 135 -5.59 -12.79 0.20
CA VAL A 135 -6.84 -12.91 0.96
C VAL A 135 -6.48 -13.23 2.40
N VAL A 136 -6.97 -12.38 3.30
CA VAL A 136 -6.76 -12.48 4.74
C VAL A 136 -8.09 -12.85 5.37
N ASP A 137 -8.14 -14.04 5.98
CA ASP A 137 -9.24 -14.47 6.83
C ASP A 137 -8.83 -14.22 8.30
N SER A 138 -9.43 -13.19 8.90
CA SER A 138 -9.13 -12.78 10.27
C SER A 138 -9.68 -13.76 11.32
N ARG A 139 -10.77 -14.48 10.99
CA ARG A 139 -11.37 -15.49 11.89
C ARG A 139 -10.48 -16.72 12.04
N GLN A 140 -9.88 -17.18 10.95
CA GLN A 140 -8.97 -18.32 10.94
C GLN A 140 -7.51 -17.89 11.16
N ASN A 141 -7.24 -16.58 11.16
CA ASN A 141 -5.90 -16.00 11.13
C ASN A 141 -5.02 -16.61 10.02
N THR A 142 -5.61 -16.82 8.84
CA THR A 142 -4.91 -17.37 7.69
C THR A 142 -4.75 -16.32 6.61
N VAL A 143 -3.57 -16.29 6.01
CA VAL A 143 -3.30 -15.50 4.81
C VAL A 143 -3.02 -16.46 3.69
N ARG A 144 -3.61 -16.17 2.54
CA ARG A 144 -3.32 -16.89 1.32
C ARG A 144 -2.96 -15.88 0.25
N SER A 145 -1.85 -16.13 -0.43
CA SER A 145 -1.34 -15.27 -1.50
C SER A 145 -1.32 -16.03 -2.82
N ALA A 146 -1.61 -15.31 -3.89
CA ALA A 146 -1.42 -15.73 -5.26
C ALA A 146 -0.59 -14.66 -5.98
N VAL A 147 0.32 -15.10 -6.84
CA VAL A 147 1.15 -14.20 -7.65
C VAL A 147 1.03 -14.64 -9.09
N ASN A 148 0.91 -13.68 -10.01
CA ASN A 148 0.89 -13.93 -11.44
C ASN A 148 1.74 -12.88 -12.16
N TYR A 149 2.70 -13.36 -12.96
CA TYR A 149 3.60 -12.52 -13.76
C TYR A 149 3.26 -12.58 -15.26
N ASP A 150 2.30 -13.42 -15.64
CA ASP A 150 1.89 -13.66 -17.02
C ASP A 150 0.53 -12.96 -17.26
N LEU A 151 0.50 -11.64 -17.01
CA LEU A 151 -0.67 -10.78 -17.19
C LEU A 151 -0.36 -9.77 -18.31
N GLU A 152 -0.92 -9.99 -19.50
CA GLU A 152 -0.69 -9.11 -20.66
C GLU A 152 -1.82 -8.09 -20.85
N THR A 153 -3.02 -8.40 -20.34
CA THR A 153 -4.22 -7.59 -20.52
C THR A 153 -5.07 -7.51 -19.24
N ASP A 154 -5.94 -6.50 -19.16
CA ASP A 154 -6.94 -6.38 -18.09
C ASP A 154 -7.88 -7.59 -18.03
N HIS A 155 -8.09 -8.25 -19.17
CA HIS A 155 -8.87 -9.48 -19.23
C HIS A 155 -8.16 -10.65 -18.53
N ASP A 156 -6.84 -10.76 -18.68
CA ASP A 156 -6.04 -11.78 -17.99
C ASP A 156 -6.06 -11.54 -16.48
N LEU A 157 -5.93 -10.27 -16.05
CA LEU A 157 -6.04 -9.86 -14.65
C LEU A 157 -7.43 -10.22 -14.09
N THR A 158 -8.49 -9.88 -14.81
CA THR A 158 -9.88 -10.17 -14.42
C THR A 158 -10.14 -11.66 -14.27
N ARG A 159 -9.70 -12.45 -15.25
CA ARG A 159 -9.83 -13.90 -15.20
C ARG A 159 -9.07 -14.48 -14.02
N TRP A 160 -7.81 -14.09 -13.85
CA TRP A 160 -6.97 -14.57 -12.75
C TRP A 160 -7.54 -14.19 -11.39
N LEU A 161 -7.96 -12.93 -11.19
CA LEU A 161 -8.60 -12.50 -9.95
C LEU A 161 -9.91 -13.25 -9.69
N SER A 162 -10.71 -13.52 -10.72
CA SER A 162 -11.91 -14.35 -10.60
C SER A 162 -11.58 -15.75 -10.09
N GLU A 163 -10.51 -16.37 -10.59
CA GLU A 163 -10.04 -17.68 -10.11
C GLU A 163 -9.50 -17.61 -8.66
N VAL A 164 -8.86 -16.51 -8.30
CA VAL A 164 -8.33 -16.28 -6.95
C VAL A 164 -9.46 -16.10 -5.93
N VAL A 165 -10.44 -15.23 -6.17
CA VAL A 165 -11.52 -14.94 -5.21
C VAL A 165 -12.54 -16.08 -5.11
N ASN A 166 -12.74 -16.84 -6.20
CA ASN A 166 -13.65 -18.01 -6.20
C ASN A 166 -12.96 -19.30 -5.75
N ARG A 167 -11.66 -19.26 -5.40
CA ARG A 167 -10.96 -20.44 -4.90
C ARG A 167 -11.61 -20.87 -3.57
N ASP A 168 -11.80 -22.18 -3.40
CA ASP A 168 -12.55 -22.75 -2.27
C ASP A 168 -12.19 -22.09 -0.91
N GLY A 169 -13.17 -21.34 -0.39
CA GLY A 169 -13.12 -20.67 0.90
C GLY A 169 -12.67 -19.20 0.91
N TRP A 170 -12.49 -18.53 -0.23
CA TRP A 170 -11.88 -17.19 -0.31
C TRP A 170 -12.87 -16.04 -0.43
N HIS A 171 -14.18 -16.28 -0.31
CA HIS A 171 -15.26 -15.30 -0.48
C HIS A 171 -15.00 -14.01 0.30
N PRO A 172 -14.36 -13.00 -0.33
CA PRO A 172 -14.04 -11.76 0.36
C PRO A 172 -15.26 -10.85 0.24
N ASP A 173 -15.46 -10.01 1.26
CA ASP A 173 -16.57 -9.05 1.22
C ASP A 173 -16.29 -7.90 0.23
N GLY A 174 -15.04 -7.77 -0.20
CA GLY A 174 -14.58 -6.82 -1.21
C GLY A 174 -13.10 -6.99 -1.55
N LEU A 175 -12.67 -6.32 -2.61
CA LEU A 175 -11.30 -6.32 -3.12
C LEU A 175 -10.74 -4.90 -3.15
N VAL A 176 -9.55 -4.69 -2.58
CA VAL A 176 -8.79 -3.45 -2.73
C VAL A 176 -7.71 -3.65 -3.78
N LEU A 177 -7.68 -2.84 -4.81
CA LEU A 177 -6.60 -2.78 -5.79
C LEU A 177 -5.62 -1.68 -5.41
N LEU A 178 -4.34 -2.02 -5.36
CA LEU A 178 -3.23 -1.10 -5.16
C LEU A 178 -2.30 -1.20 -6.36
N GLY A 179 -1.52 -0.17 -6.66
CA GLY A 179 -0.55 -0.20 -7.75
C GLY A 179 -0.31 1.19 -8.33
N SER A 180 0.69 1.31 -9.20
CA SER A 180 1.08 2.59 -9.81
C SER A 180 0.45 2.86 -11.18
N GLY A 181 -0.56 2.10 -11.59
CA GLY A 181 -1.20 2.24 -12.90
C GLY A 181 -2.22 3.39 -12.93
N GLU A 182 -2.16 4.23 -13.97
CA GLU A 182 -3.07 5.39 -14.14
C GLU A 182 -4.55 4.98 -14.35
N ASP A 183 -4.80 3.72 -14.75
CA ASP A 183 -6.13 3.21 -15.09
C ASP A 183 -6.75 2.30 -14.02
N LEU A 184 -6.20 2.31 -12.79
CA LEU A 184 -6.62 1.39 -11.72
C LEU A 184 -8.11 1.54 -11.34
N ASP A 185 -8.65 2.77 -11.42
CA ASP A 185 -10.07 3.06 -11.19
C ASP A 185 -10.99 2.45 -12.27
N GLU A 186 -10.54 2.41 -13.52
CA GLU A 186 -11.28 1.76 -14.61
C GLU A 186 -11.25 0.25 -14.47
N ILE A 187 -10.08 -0.30 -14.17
CA ILE A 187 -9.88 -1.72 -13.88
C ILE A 187 -10.76 -2.15 -12.69
N ALA A 188 -10.80 -1.37 -11.61
CA ALA A 188 -11.64 -1.63 -10.44
C ALA A 188 -13.13 -1.73 -10.81
N ARG A 189 -13.66 -0.75 -11.55
CA ARG A 189 -15.07 -0.77 -12.00
C ARG A 189 -15.38 -1.97 -12.88
N HIS A 190 -14.46 -2.36 -13.76
CA HIS A 190 -14.63 -3.54 -14.61
C HIS A 190 -14.65 -4.83 -13.77
N LEU A 191 -13.72 -4.95 -12.82
CA LEU A 191 -13.64 -6.09 -11.90
C LEU A 191 -14.88 -6.21 -11.01
N GLU A 192 -15.42 -5.11 -10.49
CA GLU A 192 -16.63 -5.13 -9.67
C GLU A 192 -17.83 -5.75 -10.42
N LEU A 193 -18.02 -5.37 -11.69
CA LEU A 193 -19.07 -5.93 -12.54
C LEU A 193 -18.88 -7.43 -12.79
N MET A 194 -17.64 -7.89 -12.91
CA MET A 194 -17.31 -9.28 -13.25
C MET A 194 -17.27 -10.21 -12.03
N LEU A 195 -16.76 -9.72 -10.91
CA LEU A 195 -16.61 -10.49 -9.67
C LEU A 195 -17.88 -10.47 -8.82
N GLY A 196 -18.74 -9.46 -8.96
CA GLY A 196 -19.96 -9.32 -8.17
C GLY A 196 -19.70 -8.96 -6.70
N ILE A 197 -18.49 -8.50 -6.37
CA ILE A 197 -18.10 -7.97 -5.06
C ILE A 197 -17.58 -6.53 -5.24
N PRO A 198 -17.72 -5.65 -4.23
CA PRO A 198 -17.15 -4.32 -4.27
C PRO A 198 -15.65 -4.34 -4.56
N VAL A 199 -15.18 -3.48 -5.46
CA VAL A 199 -13.76 -3.32 -5.77
C VAL A 199 -13.35 -1.86 -5.59
N PHE A 200 -12.33 -1.61 -4.79
CA PHE A 200 -11.86 -0.27 -4.43
C PHE A 200 -10.45 -0.05 -4.95
N ALA A 201 -10.20 1.05 -5.66
CA ALA A 201 -8.86 1.54 -5.98
C ALA A 201 -8.68 2.89 -5.27
N PRO A 202 -8.00 2.95 -4.11
CA PRO A 202 -7.75 4.22 -3.45
C PRO A 202 -6.75 5.05 -4.26
N ALA A 203 -7.02 6.35 -4.38
CA ALA A 203 -6.20 7.29 -5.16
C ALA A 203 -4.73 7.40 -4.66
N GLU A 204 -4.46 7.06 -3.40
CA GLU A 204 -3.15 7.12 -2.76
C GLU A 204 -2.68 5.69 -2.38
N ALA A 205 -2.58 4.81 -3.37
CA ALA A 205 -2.21 3.40 -3.17
C ALA A 205 -0.81 3.21 -2.55
N GLU A 206 0.12 4.14 -2.83
CA GLU A 206 1.44 4.19 -2.23
C GLU A 206 1.38 4.42 -0.71
N LEU A 207 0.39 5.17 -0.22
CA LEU A 207 0.22 5.37 1.23
C LEU A 207 -0.32 4.12 1.90
N ALA A 208 -1.18 3.37 1.22
CA ALA A 208 -1.65 2.07 1.71
C ALA A 208 -0.47 1.10 1.91
N LEU A 209 0.42 0.99 0.90
CA LEU A 209 1.62 0.17 0.98
C LEU A 209 2.64 0.70 2.00
N ALA A 210 2.80 2.02 2.10
CA ALA A 210 3.68 2.64 3.09
C ALA A 210 3.18 2.34 4.50
N ARG A 211 1.88 2.47 4.77
CA ARG A 211 1.27 2.06 6.03
C ARG A 211 1.51 0.57 6.30
N GLY A 212 1.31 -0.28 5.29
CA GLY A 212 1.63 -1.70 5.36
C GLY A 212 3.08 -1.96 5.78
N ALA A 213 4.03 -1.25 5.18
CA ALA A 213 5.46 -1.34 5.52
C ALA A 213 5.75 -0.87 6.94
N ALA A 214 5.09 0.21 7.41
CA ALA A 214 5.20 0.65 8.81
C ALA A 214 4.79 -0.48 9.76
N LEU A 215 3.58 -1.03 9.58
CA LEU A 215 3.01 -2.07 10.43
C LEU A 215 3.85 -3.36 10.40
N ALA A 216 4.31 -3.77 9.21
CA ALA A 216 5.18 -4.93 9.06
C ALA A 216 6.54 -4.75 9.76
N SER A 217 7.12 -3.54 9.69
CA SER A 217 8.46 -3.28 10.25
C SER A 217 8.56 -3.51 11.73
N VAL A 218 7.47 -3.30 12.49
CA VAL A 218 7.50 -3.54 13.94
C VAL A 218 7.59 -5.02 14.28
N ASN A 219 6.96 -5.88 13.48
CA ASN A 219 7.10 -7.32 13.59
C ASN A 219 8.53 -7.78 13.26
N SER A 220 9.29 -6.98 12.51
CA SER A 220 10.69 -7.26 12.16
C SER A 220 11.70 -6.77 13.21
N ILE A 221 11.33 -5.88 14.14
CA ILE A 221 12.26 -5.36 15.17
C ILE A 221 12.74 -6.48 16.10
N GLY A 222 11.93 -7.53 16.31
CA GLY A 222 12.34 -8.74 17.04
C GLY A 222 13.33 -9.66 16.29
N LEU A 223 13.63 -9.36 15.02
CA LEU A 223 14.46 -10.17 14.11
C LEU A 223 15.83 -9.54 13.82
N LEU A 224 16.09 -8.30 14.27
CA LEU A 224 17.37 -7.61 14.08
C LEU A 224 18.50 -8.16 14.98
N ASP A 225 18.16 -8.97 15.99
CA ASP A 225 19.12 -9.75 16.79
C ASP A 225 19.43 -11.14 16.17
N ASP A 226 18.84 -11.47 15.03
CA ASP A 226 19.07 -12.72 14.30
C ASP A 226 20.19 -12.56 13.26
N PRO A 227 21.30 -13.32 13.32
CA PRO A 227 22.38 -13.26 12.33
C PRO A 227 21.93 -13.59 10.89
N VAL A 228 20.70 -14.05 10.71
CA VAL A 228 20.07 -14.27 9.40
C VAL A 228 19.75 -12.95 8.67
N PHE A 229 19.42 -11.85 9.35
CA PHE A 229 19.15 -10.55 8.70
C PHE A 229 20.42 -9.84 8.24
N ALA A 230 21.57 -10.11 8.85
CA ALA A 230 22.88 -9.66 8.37
C ALA A 230 23.36 -10.41 7.11
N ALA A 231 22.68 -11.50 6.72
CA ALA A 231 23.09 -12.39 5.63
C ALA A 231 22.33 -12.15 4.30
N PHE A 232 21.36 -11.23 4.26
CA PHE A 232 20.63 -10.89 3.03
C PHE A 232 21.01 -9.50 2.50
N PRO A 233 22.16 -9.34 1.80
CA PRO A 233 22.24 -8.27 0.83
C PRO A 233 21.18 -8.55 -0.24
N TYR A 234 20.22 -7.64 -0.39
CA TYR A 234 19.33 -7.64 -1.55
C TYR A 234 20.20 -7.69 -2.81
N ARG A 235 20.25 -8.85 -3.47
CA ARG A 235 20.92 -9.03 -4.75
C ARG A 235 19.84 -9.01 -5.82
N PRO A 236 19.82 -8.03 -6.75
CA PRO A 236 18.93 -8.10 -7.89
C PRO A 236 19.19 -9.41 -8.63
N LYS A 237 18.12 -10.16 -8.96
CA LYS A 237 18.21 -11.42 -9.72
C LYS A 237 18.80 -11.14 -11.11
N ARG A 238 20.12 -11.22 -11.25
CA ARG A 238 20.73 -11.47 -12.57
C ARG A 238 20.42 -12.90 -12.97
N ARG A 239 19.76 -13.07 -14.12
CA ARG A 239 19.57 -14.37 -14.82
C ARG A 239 20.90 -15.13 -14.86
N ARG A 240 21.04 -16.25 -14.13
CA ARG A 240 22.11 -17.24 -14.35
C ARG A 240 21.67 -18.67 -13.99
N MET A 241 22.04 -19.58 -14.90
CA MET A 241 21.89 -21.04 -14.92
C MET A 241 22.51 -21.76 -13.68
N PRO A 242 22.26 -23.08 -13.46
CA PRO A 242 21.67 -23.58 -12.21
C PRO A 242 22.61 -24.31 -11.22
N LYS A 243 21.98 -24.58 -10.05
CA LYS A 243 22.18 -25.60 -8.97
C LYS A 243 23.15 -25.31 -7.81
N ALA A 244 22.62 -25.25 -6.58
CA ALA A 244 22.70 -26.30 -5.53
C ALA A 244 21.92 -25.88 -4.26
N GLN A 245 21.61 -26.86 -3.39
CA GLN A 245 20.54 -26.94 -2.37
C GLN A 245 20.92 -26.47 -0.94
N ALA A 246 19.89 -26.18 -0.10
CA ALA A 246 19.66 -26.56 1.33
C ALA A 246 18.86 -25.44 2.09
N LEU A 247 17.59 -25.62 2.53
CA LEU A 247 17.04 -26.15 3.82
C LEU A 247 17.47 -25.36 5.09
N GLY A 248 16.63 -24.87 6.04
CA GLY A 248 15.16 -24.82 6.26
C GLY A 248 14.79 -24.24 7.68
N LEU A 249 13.47 -24.02 7.95
CA LEU A 249 12.65 -23.88 9.22
C LEU A 249 13.08 -22.92 10.39
N SER A 250 12.25 -22.32 11.28
CA SER A 250 10.80 -22.36 11.65
C SER A 250 10.39 -21.34 12.76
N MET A 251 9.17 -20.76 12.65
CA MET A 251 8.07 -20.37 13.61
C MET A 251 8.24 -19.96 15.10
N LEU A 252 7.49 -18.92 15.56
CA LEU A 252 6.34 -18.95 16.54
C LEU A 252 5.78 -17.52 16.84
N ILE A 253 4.51 -17.15 16.55
CA ILE A 253 3.22 -17.22 17.30
C ILE A 253 3.07 -16.36 18.58
N GLY A 254 2.20 -15.35 18.52
CA GLY A 254 1.07 -15.21 19.46
C GLY A 254 0.85 -13.85 20.14
N GLY A 255 -0.35 -13.27 19.99
CA GLY A 255 -0.93 -12.37 21.01
C GLY A 255 -1.75 -11.21 20.44
N ALA A 256 -3.08 -11.35 20.43
CA ALA A 256 -4.08 -10.41 19.95
C ALA A 256 -4.64 -9.52 21.08
N ALA A 257 -5.20 -8.37 20.69
CA ALA A 257 -6.57 -7.92 20.98
C ALA A 257 -6.66 -6.43 21.36
N THR A 258 -7.33 -5.63 20.52
CA THR A 258 -8.61 -4.93 20.75
C THR A 258 -8.63 -3.56 20.04
N PHE A 259 -9.40 -3.43 18.97
CA PHE A 259 -9.92 -2.13 18.56
C PHE A 259 -11.38 -2.24 18.11
N VAL A 260 -12.21 -1.42 18.74
CA VAL A 260 -13.59 -1.13 18.35
C VAL A 260 -13.64 0.37 18.21
N VAL A 261 -13.85 0.90 17.00
CA VAL A 261 -14.32 2.28 16.82
C VAL A 261 -15.38 2.35 15.73
N SER A 262 -16.63 2.36 16.21
CA SER A 262 -17.67 3.35 15.91
C SER A 262 -17.59 4.11 14.58
N ALA A 263 -18.32 3.61 13.58
CA ALA A 263 -18.80 4.42 12.46
C ALA A 263 -20.01 5.27 12.90
N SER A 264 -19.91 6.60 12.76
CA SER A 264 -21.02 7.57 12.82
C SER A 264 -20.47 8.94 12.42
N VAL A 265 -21.04 9.78 11.56
CA VAL A 265 -22.25 9.83 10.73
C VAL A 265 -21.93 10.92 9.69
N ALA A 266 -22.31 10.74 8.42
CA ALA A 266 -22.78 11.85 7.55
C ALA A 266 -23.39 11.32 6.23
N VAL A 267 -24.53 10.62 6.32
CA VAL A 267 -25.50 10.62 5.21
C VAL A 267 -26.60 11.59 5.61
N GLY A 268 -26.75 12.67 4.85
CA GLY A 268 -27.69 13.72 5.18
C GLY A 268 -27.83 14.76 4.09
N LEU A 269 -28.13 14.32 2.86
CA LEU A 269 -28.93 15.08 1.88
C LEU A 269 -29.41 14.09 0.81
N ALA A 270 -30.25 13.18 1.26
CA ALA A 270 -31.16 12.48 0.38
C ALA A 270 -32.28 13.46 -0.03
N LEU A 271 -32.67 13.39 -1.29
CA LEU A 271 -34.07 13.50 -1.70
C LEU A 271 -34.77 14.83 -1.38
N LEU A 272 -34.68 15.79 -2.30
CA LEU A 272 -35.85 16.63 -2.60
C LEU A 272 -36.03 16.76 -4.12
N PRO A 273 -37.29 16.88 -4.58
CA PRO A 273 -37.70 16.60 -5.95
C PRO A 273 -37.63 17.83 -6.85
N ASP A 274 -37.68 17.53 -8.15
CA ASP A 274 -37.89 18.41 -9.29
C ASP A 274 -38.74 19.66 -9.01
N SER A 275 -38.23 20.82 -9.42
CA SER A 275 -39.01 22.04 -9.60
C SER A 275 -38.53 22.71 -10.89
N GLY A 276 -39.34 22.59 -11.94
CA GLY A 276 -39.07 23.14 -13.27
C GLY A 276 -38.94 24.67 -13.28
N PRO A 277 -38.41 25.23 -14.38
CA PRO A 277 -38.11 26.66 -14.47
C PRO A 277 -39.38 27.51 -14.61
N PRO A 278 -39.49 28.66 -13.90
CA PRO A 278 -40.59 29.59 -14.09
C PRO A 278 -40.39 30.42 -15.35
N ALA A 279 -41.50 30.62 -16.07
CA ALA A 279 -41.59 31.48 -17.24
C ALA A 279 -41.69 32.98 -16.89
N ASP A 280 -41.20 33.78 -17.82
CA ASP A 280 -41.63 35.13 -18.20
C ASP A 280 -41.20 36.33 -17.33
N GLN A 281 -40.19 37.06 -17.83
CA GLN A 281 -40.05 38.51 -17.60
C GLN A 281 -39.76 39.22 -18.94
N ARG A 282 -40.80 39.89 -19.47
CA ARG A 282 -40.70 40.91 -20.52
C ARG A 282 -39.95 42.15 -20.01
N PRO A 283 -39.14 42.82 -20.85
CA PRO A 283 -38.50 44.08 -20.48
C PRO A 283 -39.47 45.26 -20.64
N MET A 284 -39.70 46.02 -19.57
CA MET A 284 -40.34 47.34 -19.64
C MET A 284 -39.31 48.39 -20.07
N VAL A 285 -39.56 48.95 -21.26
CA VAL A 285 -38.94 50.15 -21.80
C VAL A 285 -39.25 51.35 -20.90
N LYS A 286 -38.21 52.10 -20.50
CA LYS A 286 -38.30 53.50 -20.10
C LYS A 286 -37.48 54.32 -21.09
N THR A 287 -38.15 55.08 -21.94
CA THR A 287 -37.58 56.26 -22.58
C THR A 287 -38.59 57.39 -22.40
N ALA A 288 -38.10 58.50 -21.89
CA ALA A 288 -38.79 59.77 -21.73
C ALA A 288 -38.76 60.58 -23.04
N GLU A 289 -39.66 61.57 -23.10
CA GLU A 289 -39.99 62.52 -24.19
C GLU A 289 -41.01 62.05 -25.23
#